data_AF-A0A355ABC1-F1
#
_entry.id   AF-A0A355ABC1-F1
#
_cell.length_a   1.000
_cell.length_b   1.000
_cell.length_c   1.000
_cell.angle_alpha   90.00
_cell.angle_beta   90.00
_cell.angle_gamma   90.00
#
_symmetry.space_group_name_H-M   'P 1'
#
loop_
_entity.id
_entity.type
_entity.pdbx_description
1 polymer ?
#
loop_
_entity_poly.entity_id
_entity_poly.type
_entity_poly.pdbx_seq_one_letter_code
_entity_poly.pdbx_strand_id
1 'polypeptide(L)'
;MQFGSEIFISKFLKELITYNAVAFPERPESGKADYKRVSLLVGHELDINNFSIITQFGYYIYYPYKYETRYYERVGVKKYFGDKWFATTSIKAHLFIAESIDIGIGIRL
;
A
#
# COMPACT_ATOMS: atom_id res chain seq x y z
N MET A 1 14.51 12.14 -0.92
CA MET A 1 13.10 12.28 -0.50
C MET A 1 12.20 11.87 -1.64
N GLN A 2 11.11 11.16 -1.35
CA GLN A 2 10.12 10.67 -2.30
C GLN A 2 8.74 11.20 -1.90
N PHE A 3 7.93 11.57 -2.88
CA PHE A 3 6.54 11.95 -2.71
C PHE A 3 5.71 11.30 -3.83
N GLY A 4 4.49 10.92 -3.53
CA GLY A 4 3.63 10.31 -4.51
C GLY A 4 2.21 10.05 -4.01
N SER A 5 1.46 9.34 -4.82
CA SER A 5 0.11 8.90 -4.52
C SER A 5 -0.09 7.48 -5.01
N GLU A 6 -0.93 6.71 -4.32
CA GLU A 6 -1.20 5.32 -4.66
C GLU A 6 -2.67 5.00 -4.65
N ILE A 7 -3.07 4.12 -5.56
CA ILE A 7 -4.41 3.58 -5.67
C ILE A 7 -4.32 2.07 -5.37
N PHE A 8 -5.09 1.63 -4.39
CA PHE A 8 -5.18 0.23 -3.98
C PHE A 8 -6.51 -0.36 -4.42
N ILE A 9 -6.43 -1.51 -5.09
CA ILE A 9 -7.59 -2.30 -5.53
C ILE A 9 -7.49 -3.67 -4.82
N SER A 10 -7.90 -3.69 -3.55
CA SER A 10 -7.69 -4.84 -2.66
C SER A 10 -8.84 -5.84 -2.73
N LYS A 11 -8.73 -6.89 -3.54
CA LYS A 11 -9.79 -7.92 -3.66
C LYS A 11 -10.06 -8.64 -2.33
N PHE A 12 -9.02 -8.90 -1.52
CA PHE A 12 -9.20 -9.49 -0.19
C PHE A 12 -10.15 -8.65 0.68
N LEU A 13 -10.08 -7.32 0.56
CA LEU A 13 -10.91 -6.41 1.34
C LEU A 13 -12.37 -6.48 0.90
N LYS A 14 -12.63 -6.69 -0.41
CA LYS A 14 -13.98 -6.94 -0.92
C LYS A 14 -14.59 -8.21 -0.32
N GLU A 15 -13.79 -9.28 -0.24
CA GLU A 15 -14.21 -10.55 0.37
C GLU A 15 -14.49 -10.38 1.86
N LEU A 16 -13.62 -9.66 2.59
CA LEU A 16 -13.81 -9.34 4.00
C LEU A 16 -15.10 -8.56 4.26
N ILE A 17 -15.37 -7.51 3.47
CA ILE A 17 -16.60 -6.70 3.56
C ILE A 17 -17.83 -7.58 3.37
N THR A 18 -17.78 -8.48 2.39
CA THR A 18 -18.89 -9.40 2.06
C THR A 18 -19.11 -10.41 3.19
N TYR A 19 -18.04 -11.02 3.67
CA TYR A 19 -18.07 -11.97 4.79
C TYR A 19 -18.65 -11.32 6.05
N ASN A 20 -18.18 -10.13 6.41
CA ASN A 20 -18.67 -9.42 7.59
C ASN A 20 -20.16 -9.07 7.48
N ALA A 21 -20.63 -8.67 6.30
CA ALA A 21 -22.05 -8.36 6.08
C ALA A 21 -22.96 -9.59 6.24
N VAL A 22 -22.47 -10.79 5.89
CA VAL A 22 -23.25 -12.04 5.99
C VAL A 22 -23.14 -12.67 7.39
N ALA A 23 -21.94 -12.70 7.96
CA ALA A 23 -21.65 -13.36 9.23
C ALA A 23 -22.06 -12.53 10.46
N PHE A 24 -22.09 -11.20 10.34
CA PHE A 24 -22.38 -10.28 11.45
C PHE A 24 -23.45 -9.24 11.06
N PRO A 25 -24.70 -9.67 10.77
CA PRO A 25 -25.78 -8.77 10.34
C PRO A 25 -26.18 -7.74 11.40
N GLU A 26 -25.79 -7.95 12.65
CA GLU A 26 -26.03 -6.99 13.76
C GLU A 26 -25.07 -5.79 13.74
N ARG A 27 -23.96 -5.86 12.98
CA ARG A 27 -23.07 -4.73 12.79
C ARG A 27 -23.67 -3.77 11.75
N PRO A 28 -23.56 -2.45 11.93
CA PRO A 28 -24.10 -1.46 10.99
C PRO A 28 -23.36 -1.41 9.63
N GLU A 29 -22.46 -2.35 9.35
CA GLU A 29 -21.68 -2.40 8.12
C GLU A 29 -22.53 -2.98 6.98
N SER A 30 -23.05 -2.12 6.11
CA SER A 30 -24.04 -2.46 5.07
C SER A 30 -23.53 -3.38 3.94
N GLY A 31 -22.30 -3.89 4.00
CA GLY A 31 -21.66 -4.69 2.94
C GLY A 31 -21.44 -3.95 1.61
N LYS A 32 -21.85 -2.67 1.52
CA LYS A 32 -21.77 -1.83 0.31
C LYS A 32 -20.55 -0.89 0.29
N ALA A 33 -19.68 -1.00 1.29
CA ALA A 33 -18.48 -0.18 1.34
C ALA A 33 -17.57 -0.49 0.14
N ASP A 34 -16.99 0.55 -0.44
CA ASP A 34 -16.00 0.38 -1.50
C ASP A 34 -14.69 -0.18 -0.91
N TYR A 35 -14.05 -1.09 -1.64
CA TYR A 35 -12.83 -1.78 -1.22
C TYR A 35 -11.57 -1.09 -1.78
N LYS A 36 -11.76 -0.07 -2.63
CA LYS A 36 -10.67 0.72 -3.18
C LYS A 36 -10.19 1.75 -2.17
N ARG A 37 -8.89 1.99 -2.15
CA ARG A 37 -8.27 2.99 -1.27
C ARG A 37 -7.34 3.88 -2.08
N VAL A 38 -7.24 5.16 -1.72
CA VAL A 38 -6.28 6.09 -2.32
C VAL A 38 -5.49 6.76 -1.21
N SER A 39 -4.19 6.92 -1.41
CA SER A 39 -3.28 7.49 -0.43
C SER A 39 -2.30 8.48 -1.04
N LEU A 40 -1.76 9.32 -0.15
CA LEU A 40 -0.55 10.10 -0.41
C LEU A 40 0.59 9.45 0.36
N LEU A 41 1.79 9.48 -0.21
CA LEU A 41 2.99 8.95 0.41
C LEU A 41 4.11 9.99 0.46
N VAL A 42 4.88 9.91 1.53
CA VAL A 42 6.17 10.57 1.70
C VAL A 42 7.18 9.54 2.14
N GLY A 43 8.41 9.63 1.65
CA GLY A 43 9.42 8.67 2.01
C GLY A 43 10.85 9.12 1.77
N HIS A 44 11.75 8.25 2.17
CA HIS A 44 13.17 8.35 1.94
C HIS A 44 13.64 7.16 1.11
N GLU A 45 14.54 7.44 0.18
CA GLU A 45 15.26 6.45 -0.60
C GLU A 45 16.73 6.59 -0.27
N LEU A 46 17.34 5.50 0.17
CA LEU A 46 18.77 5.41 0.40
C LEU A 46 19.39 4.63 -0.76
N ASP A 47 20.15 5.32 -1.60
CA ASP A 47 20.85 4.73 -2.74
C ASP A 47 22.18 4.10 -2.33
N ILE A 48 22.39 2.83 -2.71
CA ILE A 48 23.59 2.03 -2.48
C ILE A 48 23.97 1.36 -3.80
N ASN A 49 24.79 2.05 -4.60
CA ASN A 49 25.20 1.61 -5.94
C ASN A 49 23.97 1.35 -6.83
N ASN A 50 23.74 0.11 -7.29
CA ASN A 50 22.62 -0.26 -8.16
C ASN A 50 21.38 -0.74 -7.38
N PHE A 51 21.40 -0.64 -6.05
CA PHE A 51 20.29 -0.97 -5.17
C PHE A 51 19.90 0.25 -4.36
N SER A 52 18.63 0.35 -3.99
CA SER A 52 18.16 1.37 -3.07
C SER A 52 17.21 0.76 -2.06
N ILE A 53 17.29 1.24 -0.82
CA ILE A 53 16.34 0.90 0.24
C ILE A 53 15.29 2.00 0.27
N ILE A 54 14.02 1.62 0.13
CA ILE A 54 12.89 2.53 0.22
C ILE A 54 12.22 2.40 1.58
N THR A 55 11.94 3.54 2.19
CA THR A 55 11.18 3.67 3.43
C THR A 55 10.13 4.74 3.21
N GLN A 56 8.87 4.39 3.32
CA GLN A 56 7.76 5.30 3.01
C GLN A 56 6.71 5.23 4.11
N PHE A 57 6.08 6.37 4.35
CA PHE A 57 4.90 6.52 5.17
C PHE A 57 3.77 7.02 4.27
N GLY A 58 2.65 6.31 4.29
CA GLY A 58 1.47 6.66 3.51
C GLY A 58 0.26 6.95 4.38
N TYR A 59 -0.60 7.84 3.90
CA TYR A 59 -1.85 8.21 4.56
C TYR A 59 -3.02 8.14 3.58
N TYR A 60 -4.08 7.41 3.93
CA TYR A 60 -5.24 7.26 3.06
C TYR A 60 -6.12 8.52 3.07
N ILE A 61 -6.17 9.17 1.92
CA ILE A 61 -7.11 10.27 1.64
C ILE A 61 -8.50 9.75 1.28
N TYR A 62 -8.58 8.57 0.66
CA TYR A 62 -9.84 7.87 0.37
C TYR A 62 -9.81 6.47 0.97
N TYR A 63 -10.70 6.23 1.94
CA TYR A 63 -10.74 5.01 2.76
C TYR A 63 -12.16 4.78 3.30
N PRO A 64 -13.07 4.30 2.45
CA PRO A 64 -14.49 4.17 2.79
C PRO A 64 -14.81 2.97 3.70
N TYR A 65 -13.94 1.94 3.72
CA TYR A 65 -14.04 0.82 4.66
C TYR A 65 -12.91 0.89 5.71
N LYS A 66 -13.27 0.79 6.99
CA LYS A 66 -12.29 0.82 8.10
C LYS A 66 -11.62 -0.55 8.25
N TYR A 67 -10.34 -0.61 7.90
CA TYR A 67 -9.44 -1.76 7.94
C TYR A 67 -8.06 -1.42 8.53
N GLU A 68 -7.73 -1.93 9.70
CA GLU A 68 -6.53 -1.58 10.46
C GLU A 68 -6.43 -0.06 10.75
N THR A 69 -5.38 0.61 10.28
CA THR A 69 -5.13 2.04 10.51
C THR A 69 -5.25 2.87 9.24
N ARG A 70 -5.42 4.20 9.40
CA ARG A 70 -5.52 5.15 8.27
C ARG A 70 -4.16 5.54 7.67
N TYR A 71 -3.07 5.06 8.25
CA TYR A 71 -1.74 5.21 7.70
C TYR A 71 -1.11 3.83 7.53
N TYR A 72 -0.05 3.74 6.75
CA TYR A 72 0.72 2.53 6.58
C TYR A 72 2.20 2.86 6.46
N GLU A 73 3.02 1.90 6.86
CA GLU A 73 4.44 1.90 6.59
C GLU A 73 4.73 1.04 5.37
N ARG A 74 5.68 1.46 4.55
CA ARG A 74 6.27 0.60 3.51
C ARG A 74 7.78 0.58 3.64
N VAL A 75 8.34 -0.63 3.58
CA VAL A 75 9.78 -0.85 3.50
C VAL A 75 10.05 -1.79 2.33
N GLY A 76 11.05 -1.48 1.53
CA GLY A 76 11.37 -2.29 0.37
C GLY A 76 12.75 -2.04 -0.19
N VAL A 77 13.04 -2.77 -1.26
CA VAL A 77 14.26 -2.61 -2.04
C VAL A 77 13.91 -2.28 -3.48
N LYS A 78 14.76 -1.49 -4.11
CA LYS A 78 14.73 -1.15 -5.51
C LYS A 78 16.06 -1.59 -6.13
N LYS A 79 16.01 -2.17 -7.33
CA LYS A 79 17.20 -2.53 -8.11
C LYS A 79 17.14 -1.84 -9.46
N TYR A 80 18.20 -1.13 -9.80
CA TYR A 80 18.36 -0.44 -11.07
C TYR A 80 18.94 -1.37 -12.15
N PHE A 81 18.41 -1.24 -13.36
CA PHE A 81 18.84 -1.89 -14.58
C PHE A 81 19.27 -0.80 -15.57
N GLY A 82 20.56 -0.45 -15.52
CA GLY A 82 21.08 0.75 -16.18
C GLY A 82 20.62 2.03 -15.47
N ASP A 83 20.61 3.15 -16.19
CA ASP A 83 20.41 4.48 -15.58
C ASP A 83 18.94 4.83 -15.35
N LYS A 84 18.02 4.13 -16.02
CA LYS A 84 16.60 4.53 -16.12
C LYS A 84 15.65 3.52 -15.48
N TRP A 85 15.77 2.24 -15.80
CA TRP A 85 14.79 1.26 -15.38
C TRP A 85 15.11 0.73 -14.00
N PHE A 86 14.08 0.47 -13.20
CA PHE A 86 14.24 -0.21 -11.93
C PHE A 86 13.09 -1.20 -11.69
N ALA A 87 13.37 -2.25 -10.94
CA ALA A 87 12.35 -3.08 -10.31
C ALA A 87 12.35 -2.82 -8.80
N THR A 88 11.21 -3.04 -8.16
CA THR A 88 11.06 -2.89 -6.72
C THR A 88 10.28 -4.05 -6.13
N THR A 89 10.65 -4.44 -4.92
CA THR A 89 9.85 -5.30 -4.06
C THR A 89 9.75 -4.64 -2.69
N SER A 90 8.56 -4.64 -2.11
CA SER A 90 8.34 -3.98 -0.83
C SER A 90 7.25 -4.66 -0.04
N ILE A 91 7.26 -4.42 1.27
CA ILE A 91 6.24 -4.87 2.20
C ILE A 91 5.50 -3.64 2.69
N LYS A 92 4.18 -3.71 2.64
CA LYS A 92 3.29 -2.72 3.23
C LYS A 92 2.72 -3.27 4.53
N ALA A 93 2.77 -2.47 5.58
CA ALA A 93 2.30 -2.84 6.91
C ALA A 93 1.47 -1.73 7.55
N HIS A 94 0.62 -2.13 8.48
CA HIS A 94 -0.14 -1.24 9.35
C HIS A 94 0.29 -1.52 10.79
N LEU A 95 0.93 -0.57 11.48
CA LEU A 95 1.42 -0.78 12.85
C LEU A 95 2.26 -2.07 12.97
N PHE A 96 3.15 -2.30 12.00
CA PHE A 96 3.97 -3.52 11.90
C PHE A 96 3.22 -4.83 11.59
N ILE A 97 1.92 -4.79 11.29
CA ILE A 97 1.14 -5.93 10.77
C ILE A 97 1.20 -5.90 9.23
N ALA A 98 1.86 -6.87 8.62
CA ALA A 98 2.02 -6.93 7.17
C ALA A 98 0.67 -7.14 6.46
N GLU A 99 0.36 -6.27 5.49
CA GLU A 99 -0.85 -6.33 4.66
C GLU A 99 -0.55 -6.95 3.29
N SER A 100 0.51 -6.48 2.61
CA SER A 100 0.83 -6.91 1.25
C SER A 100 2.33 -6.93 0.97
N ILE A 101 2.70 -7.76 0.00
CA ILE A 101 3.97 -7.68 -0.71
C ILE A 101 3.68 -7.05 -2.07
N ASP A 102 4.36 -5.96 -2.37
CA ASP A 102 4.21 -5.21 -3.61
C ASP A 102 5.43 -5.45 -4.49
N ILE A 103 5.22 -5.80 -5.77
CA ILE A 103 6.26 -5.94 -6.78
C ILE A 103 5.96 -4.95 -7.90
N GLY A 104 6.97 -4.22 -8.37
CA GLY A 104 6.78 -3.19 -9.38
C GLY A 104 7.99 -2.95 -10.26
N ILE A 105 7.76 -2.22 -11.34
CA ILE A 105 8.78 -1.68 -12.23
C ILE A 105 8.56 -0.18 -12.41
N GLY A 106 9.62 0.57 -12.68
CA GLY A 106 9.52 2.01 -12.89
C GLY A 106 10.70 2.57 -13.68
N ILE A 107 10.57 3.86 -14.01
CA ILE A 107 11.57 4.62 -14.78
C ILE A 107 11.98 5.84 -13.94
N ARG A 108 13.29 6.08 -13.86
CA ARG A 108 13.89 7.33 -13.38
C ARG A 108 14.01 8.29 -14.56
N LEU A 109 13.48 9.51 -14.37
CA LEU A 109 13.58 10.62 -15.31
C LEU A 109 14.87 11.41 -15.08
#